data_AF-A5Y096-F1
#
_entry.id   AF-A5Y096-F1
#
_cell.length_a   1.000
_cell.length_b   1.000
_cell.length_c   1.000
_cell.angle_alpha   90.00
_cell.angle_beta   90.00
_cell.angle_gamma   90.00
#
_symmetry.space_group_name_H-M   'P 1'
#
loop_
_entity.id
_entity.type
_entity.pdbx_description
1 polymer ?
#
loop_
_entity_poly.entity_id
_entity_poly.type
_entity_poly.pdbx_seq_one_letter_code
_entity_poly.pdbx_strand_id
1 'polypeptide(L)'
;ANIDEVIKLIRHAPDPQSAREQLMERRWPAHDVDALIRLIDDPRHRINEDGTYNLSEEQARAILDLRLQRLTALGRDEIGDELNKIGEEIRDYLEILSSRLRIMQIVKDELVAVRDEFGTPRRTEIADGGPDMDDEDLIAREDMVVTVSHLGYIKRVPLTTYRAQRRGGKGRSGMA
;
A
#
# COMPACT_ATOMS: atom_id res chain seq x y z
N ALA A 1 -6.82 42.27 -11.01
CA ALA A 1 -5.94 41.92 -12.14
C ALA A 1 -4.97 43.05 -12.52
N ASN A 2 -3.66 42.81 -12.43
CA ASN A 2 -2.58 43.80 -12.57
C ASN A 2 -2.07 43.99 -14.02
N ILE A 3 -2.84 43.58 -15.03
CA ILE A 3 -2.35 43.40 -16.41
C ILE A 3 -1.86 44.69 -17.06
N ASP A 4 -2.58 45.79 -16.87
CA ASP A 4 -2.24 47.07 -17.50
C ASP A 4 -0.92 47.65 -16.96
N GLU A 5 -0.68 47.45 -15.66
CA GLU A 5 0.57 47.85 -15.01
C GLU A 5 1.76 46.99 -15.49
N VAL A 6 1.55 45.68 -15.70
CA VAL A 6 2.55 44.79 -16.31
C VAL A 6 2.89 45.25 -17.73
N ILE A 7 1.88 45.52 -18.56
CA ILE A 7 2.09 45.99 -19.95
C ILE A 7 2.80 47.34 -19.96
N LYS A 8 2.40 48.26 -19.07
CA LYS A 8 3.03 49.58 -18.95
C LYS A 8 4.51 49.45 -18.58
N LEU A 9 4.85 48.60 -17.61
CA LEU A 9 6.23 48.34 -17.20
C LEU A 9 7.05 47.78 -18.37
N ILE A 10 6.56 46.73 -19.03
CA ILE A 10 7.26 46.09 -20.15
C ILE A 10 7.48 47.07 -21.31
N ARG A 11 6.51 47.96 -21.60
CA ARG A 11 6.62 48.94 -22.69
C ARG A 11 7.65 50.06 -22.40
N HIS A 12 7.89 50.41 -21.14
CA HIS A 12 8.85 51.46 -20.78
C HIS A 12 10.25 50.91 -20.49
N ALA A 13 10.40 49.59 -20.33
CA ALA A 13 11.69 48.97 -20.13
C ALA A 13 12.52 49.01 -21.44
N PRO A 14 13.82 49.34 -21.38
CA PRO A 14 14.68 49.46 -22.56
C PRO A 14 14.99 48.11 -23.23
N ASP A 15 14.99 47.02 -22.45
CA ASP A 15 15.32 45.68 -22.91
C ASP A 15 14.63 44.60 -22.04
N PRO A 16 14.56 43.34 -22.49
CA PRO A 16 13.87 42.26 -21.76
C PRO A 16 14.48 41.94 -20.39
N GLN A 17 15.79 42.12 -20.21
CA GLN A 17 16.45 41.85 -18.94
C GLN A 17 16.05 42.91 -17.92
N SER A 18 16.10 44.19 -18.30
CA SER A 18 15.61 45.30 -17.48
C SER A 18 14.12 45.14 -17.11
N ALA A 19 13.29 44.67 -18.06
CA ALA A 19 11.87 44.41 -17.79
C ALA A 19 11.68 43.31 -16.74
N ARG A 20 12.44 42.22 -16.84
CA ARG A 20 12.40 41.10 -15.90
C ARG A 20 12.81 41.52 -14.49
N GLU A 21 13.92 42.25 -14.36
CA GLU A 21 14.41 42.76 -13.07
C GLU A 21 13.36 43.66 -12.40
N GLN A 22 12.76 44.59 -13.16
CA GLN A 22 11.69 45.45 -12.65
C GLN A 22 10.42 44.69 -12.26
N LEU A 23 10.05 43.63 -13.00
CA LEU A 23 8.92 42.76 -12.67
C LEU A 23 9.12 42.05 -11.31
N MET A 24 10.35 41.65 -11.01
CA MET A 24 10.73 40.95 -9.77
C MET A 24 10.82 41.90 -8.57
N GLU A 25 11.42 43.08 -8.75
CA GLU A 25 11.59 44.07 -7.66
C GLU A 25 10.27 44.70 -7.24
N ARG A 26 9.35 44.90 -8.19
CA ARG A 26 8.06 45.53 -7.91
C ARG A 26 7.18 44.63 -7.03
N ARG A 27 6.52 45.26 -6.07
CA ARG A 27 5.49 44.65 -5.22
C ARG A 27 4.14 44.66 -5.93
N TRP A 28 3.57 43.48 -6.17
CA TRP A 28 2.29 43.31 -6.86
C TRP A 28 1.17 42.98 -5.86
N PRO A 29 -0.01 43.61 -5.92
CA PRO A 29 -1.16 43.21 -5.10
C PRO A 29 -1.55 41.76 -5.37
N ALA A 30 -1.67 40.95 -4.30
CA ALA A 30 -1.87 39.49 -4.41
C ALA A 30 -3.26 39.00 -3.96
N HIS A 31 -4.21 39.90 -3.67
CA HIS A 31 -5.52 39.55 -3.08
C HIS A 31 -6.27 38.44 -3.83
N ASP A 32 -6.27 38.47 -5.16
CA ASP A 32 -6.99 37.51 -6.00
C ASP A 32 -6.41 36.09 -5.93
N VAL A 33 -5.13 35.94 -5.57
CA VAL A 33 -4.36 34.67 -5.60
C VAL A 33 -3.77 34.28 -4.24
N ASP A 34 -4.06 35.05 -3.19
CA ASP A 34 -3.51 34.87 -1.84
C ASP A 34 -3.76 33.46 -1.30
N ALA A 35 -4.98 32.96 -1.45
CA ALA A 35 -5.36 31.62 -1.00
C ALA A 35 -4.51 30.51 -1.66
N LEU A 36 -4.21 30.65 -2.94
CA LEU A 36 -3.46 29.66 -3.71
C LEU A 36 -1.96 29.72 -3.40
N ILE A 37 -1.39 30.91 -3.25
CA ILE A 37 0.02 31.07 -2.86
C ILE A 37 0.24 30.47 -1.47
N ARG A 38 -0.68 30.69 -0.53
CA ARG A 38 -0.64 30.07 0.80
C ARG A 38 -0.81 28.56 0.77
N LEU A 39 -1.60 28.04 -0.16
CA LEU A 39 -1.78 26.60 -0.33
C LEU A 39 -0.50 25.91 -0.84
N ILE A 40 0.22 26.56 -1.75
CA ILE A 40 1.49 26.05 -2.29
C ILE A 40 2.60 26.11 -1.22
N ASP A 41 2.58 27.12 -0.35
CA ASP A 41 3.53 27.33 0.76
C ASP A 41 5.01 27.24 0.33
N ASP A 42 5.39 27.88 -0.80
CA ASP A 42 6.80 27.96 -1.21
C ASP A 42 7.58 28.83 -0.20
N PRO A 43 8.57 28.27 0.54
CA PRO A 43 9.33 29.04 1.51
C PRO A 43 10.17 30.16 0.89
N ARG A 44 10.45 30.09 -0.42
CA ARG A 44 11.28 31.07 -1.13
C ARG A 44 10.49 32.29 -1.60
N HIS A 45 9.19 32.14 -1.83
CA HIS A 45 8.34 33.18 -2.40
C HIS A 45 7.02 33.27 -1.62
N ARG A 46 7.07 34.01 -0.51
CA ARG A 46 5.92 34.24 0.35
C ARG A 46 5.28 35.59 0.06
N ILE A 47 4.02 35.71 0.44
CA ILE A 47 3.31 37.00 0.43
C ILE A 47 3.93 37.90 1.51
N ASN A 48 4.23 39.13 1.13
CA ASN A 48 4.74 40.15 2.02
C ASN A 48 3.67 40.54 3.07
N GLU A 49 4.11 41.07 4.22
CA GLU A 49 3.20 41.47 5.31
C GLU A 49 2.15 42.52 4.89
N ASP A 50 2.43 43.28 3.83
CA ASP A 50 1.55 44.31 3.26
C ASP A 50 0.52 43.74 2.23
N GLY A 51 0.45 42.43 2.07
CA GLY A 51 -0.46 41.77 1.12
C GLY A 51 0.01 41.83 -0.35
N THR A 52 1.29 42.17 -0.56
CA THR A 52 1.91 42.18 -1.89
C THR A 52 2.77 40.94 -2.14
N TYR A 53 3.12 40.69 -3.40
CA TYR A 53 3.93 39.57 -3.82
C TYR A 53 5.03 40.03 -4.80
N ASN A 54 6.23 39.48 -4.63
CA ASN A 54 7.36 39.68 -5.52
C ASN A 54 7.51 38.45 -6.41
N LEU A 55 7.62 38.68 -7.72
CA LEU A 55 7.72 37.59 -8.70
C LEU A 55 9.10 36.93 -8.65
N SER A 56 9.14 35.61 -8.82
CA SER A 56 10.39 34.88 -9.04
C SER A 56 10.93 35.15 -10.44
N GLU A 57 12.22 34.84 -10.67
CA GLU A 57 12.82 34.94 -12.01
C GLU A 57 12.08 34.08 -13.04
N GLU A 58 11.69 32.85 -12.65
CA GLU A 58 10.95 31.92 -13.51
C GLU A 58 9.57 32.47 -13.86
N GLN A 59 8.87 33.06 -12.89
CA GLN A 59 7.56 33.69 -13.10
C GLN A 59 7.67 34.90 -14.02
N ALA A 60 8.65 35.78 -13.79
CA ALA A 60 8.86 36.96 -14.62
C ALA A 60 9.22 36.57 -16.07
N ARG A 61 10.03 35.54 -16.26
CA ARG A 61 10.33 34.98 -17.59
C ARG A 61 9.08 34.43 -18.26
N ALA A 62 8.29 33.64 -17.55
CA ALA A 62 7.05 33.07 -18.08
C ALA A 62 6.06 34.16 -18.52
N ILE A 63 5.97 35.27 -17.79
CA ILE A 63 5.15 36.44 -18.17
C ILE A 63 5.65 37.07 -19.48
N LEU A 64 6.96 37.24 -19.65
CA LEU A 64 7.54 37.81 -20.88
C LEU A 64 7.35 36.88 -22.10
N ASP A 65 7.29 35.57 -21.88
CA ASP A 65 7.04 34.56 -22.91
C ASP A 65 5.55 34.40 -23.27
N LEU A 66 4.64 35.06 -22.56
CA LEU A 66 3.20 35.01 -22.84
C LEU A 66 2.88 35.59 -24.22
N ARG A 67 2.05 34.87 -24.97
CA ARG A 67 1.52 35.32 -26.25
C ARG A 67 0.22 36.09 -26.05
N LEU A 68 -0.02 37.14 -26.84
CA LEU A 68 -1.23 37.98 -26.76
C LEU A 68 -2.54 37.19 -26.84
N GLN A 69 -2.57 36.06 -27.55
CA GLN A 69 -3.75 35.17 -27.62
C GLN A 69 -4.20 34.64 -26.25
N ARG A 70 -3.28 34.51 -25.28
CA ARG A 70 -3.58 34.08 -23.91
C ARG A 70 -4.29 35.17 -23.09
N LEU A 71 -4.36 36.40 -23.58
CA LEU A 71 -5.05 37.51 -22.91
C LEU A 71 -6.54 37.58 -23.26
N THR A 72 -7.02 36.69 -24.14
CA THR A 72 -8.46 36.54 -24.42
C THR A 72 -9.21 36.07 -23.17
N ALA A 73 -10.53 36.33 -23.10
CA ALA A 73 -11.36 35.85 -21.99
C ALA A 73 -11.25 34.32 -21.84
N LEU A 74 -11.40 33.60 -22.96
CA LEU A 74 -11.28 32.13 -22.98
C LEU A 74 -9.92 31.65 -22.45
N GLY A 75 -8.81 32.24 -22.92
CA GLY A 75 -7.47 31.84 -22.46
C GLY A 75 -7.23 32.14 -20.97
N ARG A 76 -7.85 33.19 -20.42
CA ARG A 76 -7.82 33.49 -18.98
C ARG A 76 -8.64 32.48 -18.19
N ASP A 77 -9.84 32.19 -18.66
CA ASP A 77 -10.77 31.29 -17.98
C ASP A 77 -10.18 29.87 -17.94
N GLU A 78 -9.61 29.38 -19.04
CA GLU A 78 -8.89 28.09 -19.09
C GLU A 78 -7.79 27.99 -18.02
N ILE A 79 -6.95 29.02 -17.91
CA ILE A 79 -5.86 29.06 -16.92
C ILE A 79 -6.44 29.14 -15.49
N GLY A 80 -7.51 29.90 -15.29
CA GLY A 80 -8.18 30.01 -14.00
C GLY A 80 -8.79 28.68 -13.55
N ASP A 81 -9.44 27.97 -14.46
CA ASP A 81 -10.03 26.66 -14.21
C ASP A 81 -8.96 25.60 -13.92
N GLU A 82 -7.88 25.58 -14.69
CA GLU A 82 -6.73 24.68 -14.45
C GLU A 82 -6.09 24.96 -13.09
N LEU A 83 -5.88 26.23 -12.76
CA LEU A 83 -5.32 26.65 -11.47
C LEU A 83 -6.21 26.21 -10.30
N ASN A 84 -7.53 26.39 -10.41
CA ASN A 84 -8.48 25.98 -9.40
C ASN A 84 -8.49 24.45 -9.22
N LYS A 85 -8.49 23.70 -10.32
CA LYS A 85 -8.42 22.23 -10.30
C LYS A 85 -7.16 21.73 -9.60
N ILE A 86 -6.00 22.29 -9.94
CA ILE A 86 -4.73 21.95 -9.27
C ILE A 86 -4.80 22.29 -7.78
N GLY A 87 -5.41 23.43 -7.42
CA GLY A 87 -5.63 23.79 -6.02
C GLY A 87 -6.51 22.79 -5.25
N GLU A 88 -7.56 22.28 -5.89
CA GLU A 88 -8.40 21.23 -5.31
C GLU A 88 -7.65 19.91 -5.12
N GLU A 89 -6.85 19.50 -6.11
CA GLU A 89 -5.99 18.31 -6.03
C GLU A 89 -4.96 18.43 -4.89
N ILE A 90 -4.28 19.57 -4.77
CA ILE A 90 -3.33 19.81 -3.67
C ILE A 90 -4.03 19.67 -2.32
N ARG A 91 -5.24 20.23 -2.17
CA ARG A 91 -6.01 20.11 -0.92
C ARG A 91 -6.35 18.67 -0.59
N ASP A 92 -6.82 17.89 -1.56
CA ASP A 92 -7.13 16.47 -1.36
C ASP A 92 -5.87 15.68 -0.98
N TYR A 93 -4.75 15.91 -1.65
CA TYR A 93 -3.48 15.25 -1.33
C TYR A 93 -2.99 15.61 0.08
N LEU A 94 -3.08 16.88 0.48
CA LEU A 94 -2.73 17.29 1.84
C LEU A 94 -3.66 16.67 2.89
N GLU A 95 -4.97 16.57 2.60
CA GLU A 95 -5.93 15.88 3.47
C GLU A 95 -5.55 14.41 3.64
N ILE A 96 -5.23 13.71 2.56
CA ILE A 96 -4.75 12.32 2.58
C ILE A 96 -3.49 12.21 3.43
N LEU A 97 -2.47 13.03 3.18
CA LEU A 97 -1.20 12.98 3.91
C LEU A 97 -1.36 13.30 5.40
N SER A 98 -2.30 14.18 5.77
CA SER A 98 -2.54 14.57 7.16
C SER A 98 -3.29 13.51 7.97
N SER A 99 -4.03 12.59 7.31
CA SER A 99 -4.92 11.65 7.96
C SER A 99 -4.51 10.20 7.72
N ARG A 100 -3.90 9.59 8.74
CA ARG A 100 -3.60 8.14 8.72
C ARG A 100 -4.83 7.29 8.45
N LEU A 101 -5.99 7.68 8.97
CA LEU A 101 -7.25 6.97 8.72
C LEU A 101 -7.64 7.02 7.24
N ARG A 102 -7.49 8.17 6.59
CA ARG A 102 -7.77 8.34 5.16
C ARG A 102 -6.85 7.47 4.31
N ILE A 103 -5.55 7.44 4.62
CA ILE A 103 -4.57 6.58 3.93
C ILE A 103 -4.97 5.11 4.06
N MET A 104 -5.27 4.64 5.27
CA MET A 104 -5.65 3.24 5.48
C MET A 104 -6.97 2.87 4.79
N GLN A 105 -7.90 3.83 4.70
CA GLN A 105 -9.15 3.63 3.97
C GLN A 105 -8.88 3.46 2.47
N ILE A 106 -8.07 4.32 1.86
CA ILE A 106 -7.68 4.21 0.45
C ILE A 106 -7.02 2.86 0.18
N VAL A 107 -6.03 2.46 0.98
CA VAL A 107 -5.34 1.17 0.84
C VAL A 107 -6.33 -0.01 0.94
N LYS A 108 -7.27 0.04 1.89
CA LYS A 108 -8.27 -1.00 2.06
C LYS A 108 -9.19 -1.08 0.86
N ASP A 109 -9.66 0.05 0.36
CA ASP A 109 -10.59 0.12 -0.78
C ASP A 109 -9.92 -0.39 -2.06
N GLU A 110 -8.66 -0.03 -2.29
CA GLU A 110 -7.86 -0.55 -3.40
C GLU A 110 -7.63 -2.07 -3.30
N LEU A 111 -7.28 -2.59 -2.12
CA LEU A 111 -7.12 -4.03 -1.91
C LEU A 111 -8.44 -4.81 -2.09
N VAL A 112 -9.56 -4.21 -1.68
CA VAL A 112 -10.90 -4.78 -1.91
C VAL A 112 -11.22 -4.81 -3.40
N ALA A 113 -10.96 -3.72 -4.13
CA ALA A 113 -11.15 -3.68 -5.58
C ALA A 113 -10.33 -4.76 -6.29
N VAL A 114 -9.06 -4.93 -5.92
CA VAL A 114 -8.19 -5.99 -6.46
C VAL A 114 -8.73 -7.38 -6.13
N ARG A 115 -9.19 -7.62 -4.89
CA ARG A 115 -9.81 -8.89 -4.50
C ARG A 115 -11.05 -9.18 -5.33
N ASP A 116 -11.89 -8.17 -5.58
CA ASP A 116 -13.17 -8.35 -6.26
C ASP A 116 -12.98 -8.51 -7.78
N GLU A 117 -11.96 -7.87 -8.36
CA GLU A 117 -11.62 -7.99 -9.78
C GLU A 117 -10.89 -9.31 -10.09
N PHE A 118 -9.98 -9.76 -9.22
CA PHE A 118 -9.07 -10.89 -9.51
C PHE A 118 -9.28 -12.11 -8.60
N GLY A 119 -10.24 -12.08 -7.68
CA GLY A 119 -10.51 -13.16 -6.74
C GLY A 119 -10.99 -14.44 -7.43
N THR A 120 -10.31 -15.55 -7.18
CA THR A 120 -10.74 -16.88 -7.62
C THR A 120 -10.93 -17.81 -6.43
N PRO A 121 -11.89 -18.74 -6.47
CA PRO A 121 -12.09 -19.69 -5.38
C PRO A 121 -10.84 -20.58 -5.23
N ARG A 122 -10.56 -21.00 -4.00
CA ARG A 122 -9.45 -21.90 -3.71
C ARG A 122 -9.67 -23.22 -4.45
N ARG A 123 -8.67 -23.63 -5.25
CA ARG A 123 -8.72 -24.89 -6.02
C ARG A 123 -8.37 -26.12 -5.20
N THR A 124 -7.64 -25.95 -4.12
CA THR A 124 -7.17 -27.03 -3.24
C THR A 124 -8.00 -27.08 -1.96
N GLU A 125 -8.29 -28.29 -1.50
CA GLU A 125 -8.89 -28.52 -0.19
C GLU A 125 -7.80 -28.59 0.88
N ILE A 126 -8.10 -28.13 2.10
CA ILE A 126 -7.26 -28.39 3.27
C ILE A 126 -7.96 -29.51 4.03
N ALA A 127 -7.44 -30.73 3.90
CA ALA A 127 -7.90 -31.85 4.70
C ALA A 127 -7.14 -31.87 6.03
N ASP A 128 -7.82 -32.26 7.11
CA ASP A 128 -7.13 -32.69 8.31
C ASP A 128 -6.22 -33.87 7.95
N GLY A 129 -5.08 -33.97 8.64
CA GLY A 129 -4.01 -34.94 8.35
C GLY A 129 -4.52 -36.38 8.22
N GLY A 130 -3.72 -37.23 7.58
CA GLY A 130 -3.99 -38.67 7.45
C GLY A 130 -4.35 -39.31 8.79
N PRO A 131 -4.88 -40.55 8.79
CA PRO A 131 -5.35 -41.21 10.01
C PRO A 131 -4.32 -41.00 11.13
N ASP A 132 -4.79 -40.58 12.30
CA ASP A 132 -4.00 -40.51 13.53
C ASP A 132 -3.39 -41.91 13.75
N MET A 133 -2.24 -42.15 13.12
CA MET A 133 -1.50 -43.40 13.22
C MET A 133 -0.66 -43.24 14.46
N ASP A 134 -1.08 -43.93 15.51
CA ASP A 134 -0.26 -44.08 16.69
C ASP A 134 0.90 -45.05 16.36
N ASP A 135 2.02 -44.92 17.07
CA ASP A 135 3.19 -45.79 16.87
C ASP A 135 2.81 -47.28 17.04
N GLU A 136 1.77 -47.57 17.83
CA GLU A 136 1.19 -48.90 18.03
C GLU A 136 0.57 -49.51 16.76
N ASP A 137 0.06 -48.70 15.83
CA ASP A 137 -0.52 -49.20 14.58
C ASP A 137 0.55 -49.74 13.61
N LEU A 138 1.82 -49.41 13.84
CA LEU A 138 2.96 -49.96 13.11
C LEU A 138 3.37 -51.37 13.61
N ILE A 139 2.85 -51.80 14.77
CA ILE A 139 3.16 -53.12 15.33
C ILE A 139 2.36 -54.19 14.59
N ALA A 140 3.08 -55.13 13.96
CA ALA A 140 2.46 -56.22 13.21
C ALA A 140 1.49 -57.04 14.10
N ARG A 141 0.25 -57.21 13.62
CA ARG A 141 -0.76 -58.04 14.29
C ARG A 141 -0.43 -59.51 14.11
N GLU A 142 -0.19 -60.22 15.20
CA GLU A 142 0.06 -61.67 15.23
C GLU A 142 -0.86 -62.34 16.25
N ASP A 143 -1.44 -63.49 15.90
CA ASP A 143 -2.22 -64.29 16.83
C ASP A 143 -1.30 -64.96 17.85
N MET A 144 -1.50 -64.66 19.13
CA MET A 144 -0.65 -65.13 20.22
C MET A 144 -1.44 -65.99 21.21
N VAL A 145 -0.78 -67.01 21.74
CA VAL A 145 -1.27 -67.77 22.90
C VAL A 145 -0.53 -67.28 24.14
N VAL A 146 -1.28 -66.79 25.12
CA VAL A 146 -0.77 -66.37 26.43
C VAL A 146 -1.13 -67.45 27.45
N THR A 147 -0.12 -68.03 28.10
CA THR A 147 -0.32 -69.03 29.15
C THR A 147 0.07 -68.47 30.51
N VAL A 148 -0.76 -68.75 31.52
CA VAL A 148 -0.54 -68.37 32.92
C VAL A 148 -0.53 -69.64 33.76
N SER A 149 0.53 -69.82 34.55
CA SER A 149 0.67 -70.95 35.47
C SER A 149 0.13 -70.62 36.87
N HIS A 150 -0.15 -71.66 37.67
CA HIS A 150 -0.58 -71.49 39.06
C HIS A 150 0.46 -70.77 39.95
N LEU A 151 1.75 -70.89 39.62
CA LEU A 151 2.85 -70.20 40.30
C LEU A 151 3.07 -68.75 39.80
N GLY A 152 2.22 -68.25 38.89
CA GLY A 152 2.28 -66.87 38.41
C GLY A 152 3.18 -66.62 37.20
N TYR A 153 3.85 -67.64 36.64
CA TYR A 153 4.61 -67.46 35.39
C TYR A 153 3.69 -67.18 34.20
N ILE A 154 4.08 -66.19 33.39
CA ILE A 154 3.38 -65.75 32.19
C ILE A 154 4.31 -65.92 30.98
N LYS A 155 3.81 -66.54 29.91
CA LYS A 155 4.54 -66.67 28.63
C LYS A 155 3.62 -66.37 27.45
N ARG A 156 4.15 -65.68 26.43
CA ARG A 156 3.51 -65.52 25.10
C ARG A 156 4.23 -66.34 24.04
N VAL A 157 3.48 -67.00 23.15
CA VAL A 157 4.01 -67.76 22.01
C VAL A 157 3.08 -67.56 20.81
N PRO A 158 3.60 -67.37 19.58
CA PRO A 158 2.76 -67.34 18.38
C PRO A 158 1.86 -68.58 18.26
N LEU A 159 0.60 -68.38 17.86
CA LEU A 159 -0.37 -69.46 17.70
C LEU A 159 0.12 -70.52 16.70
N THR A 160 0.82 -70.08 15.64
CA THR A 160 1.45 -70.96 14.64
C THR A 160 2.46 -71.93 15.25
N THR A 161 3.13 -71.52 16.33
CA THR A 161 4.12 -72.33 17.05
C THR A 161 3.49 -73.12 18.20
N TYR A 162 2.32 -72.69 18.68
CA TYR A 162 1.63 -73.32 19.80
C TYR A 162 0.87 -74.57 19.35
N ARG A 163 1.17 -75.71 19.98
CA ARG A 163 0.44 -76.96 19.78
C ARG A 163 -0.22 -77.38 21.10
N ALA A 164 -1.54 -77.50 21.11
CA ALA A 164 -2.27 -77.98 22.27
C ALA A 164 -1.90 -79.44 22.58
N GLN A 165 -1.21 -79.67 23.69
CA GLN A 165 -0.86 -81.00 24.16
C GLN A 165 -1.84 -81.42 25.26
N ARG A 166 -2.67 -82.44 25.00
CA ARG A 166 -3.57 -83.03 26.02
C ARG A 166 -2.77 -83.90 27.00
N ARG A 167 -3.32 -84.09 28.20
CA ARG A 167 -2.73 -84.87 29.31
C ARG A 167 -2.39 -86.29 28.83
N GLY A 168 -1.09 -86.60 28.69
CA GLY A 168 -0.60 -87.93 28.35
C GLY A 168 0.52 -88.01 27.29
N GLY A 169 0.82 -86.95 26.54
CA GLY A 169 1.95 -86.95 25.60
C GLY A 169 3.28 -86.56 26.27
N LYS A 170 4.38 -87.27 26.02
CA LYS A 170 5.75 -86.83 26.40
C LYS A 170 6.08 -85.50 25.70
N GLY A 171 6.55 -84.50 26.45
CA GLY A 171 7.03 -83.23 25.90
C GLY A 171 8.23 -83.43 24.97
N ARG A 172 8.46 -82.50 24.04
CA ARG A 172 9.74 -82.44 23.32
C ARG A 172 10.83 -82.18 24.36
N SER A 173 11.81 -83.08 24.46
CA SER A 173 13.05 -82.82 25.20
C SER A 173 13.60 -81.49 24.72
N GLY A 174 13.87 -80.58 25.65
CA GLY A 174 14.42 -79.26 25.35
C GLY A 174 15.70 -79.39 24.54
N MET A 175 15.85 -78.55 23.50
CA MET A 175 17.18 -78.24 22.98
C MET A 175 17.74 -77.06 23.76
N ALA A 176 19.05 -77.15 23.99
CA ALA A 176 19.94 -76.06 24.35
C ALA A 176 19.79 -74.84 23.44
#